data_AF-Q50EI3-F1
#
_entry.id   AF-Q50EI3-F1
#
_cell.length_a   1.000
_cell.length_b   1.000
_cell.length_c   1.000
_cell.angle_alpha   90.00
_cell.angle_beta   90.00
_cell.angle_gamma   90.00
#
_symmetry.space_group_name_H-M   'P 1'
#
loop_
_entity.id
_entity.type
_entity.pdbx_description
1 polymer ?
#
loop_
_entity_poly.entity_id
_entity_poly.type
_entity_poly.pdbx_seq_one_letter_code
_entity_poly.pdbx_strand_id
1 'polypeptide(L)'
;MNNSSLTFVLGGAKSGKSEFAEHLYSRKERICYIATGVVKNPDGEMQLRIQRHQARRSNKWITREQYQHVDELINNSQQDGYLLDDAIMLVTNLFYDLVLAKTSPEKIDDYLESASSQEIATVILAAVRVNNQSMVIVSDEVGLGVVPATKQTRILRDLYGEVNQLIAKEADNVYFVISGIAQKLK
;
A
#
# COMPACT_ATOMS: atom_id res chain seq x y z
N MET A 1 26.77 -0.50 9.49
CA MET A 1 25.79 -1.53 9.90
C MET A 1 24.59 -1.36 9.00
N ASN A 2 24.22 -2.39 8.22
CA ASN A 2 23.06 -2.31 7.33
C ASN A 2 21.80 -2.08 8.19
N ASN A 3 21.20 -0.91 8.05
CA ASN A 3 20.00 -0.50 8.78
C ASN A 3 18.73 -0.68 7.91
N SER A 4 18.81 -1.59 6.94
CA SER A 4 17.69 -2.00 6.08
C SER A 4 16.78 -2.89 6.91
N SER A 5 15.59 -2.41 7.22
CA SER A 5 14.54 -3.21 7.83
C SER A 5 13.22 -2.94 7.13
N LEU A 6 12.48 -4.00 6.86
CA LEU A 6 11.13 -3.94 6.33
C LEU A 6 10.14 -4.15 7.46
N THR A 7 9.28 -3.16 7.69
CA THR A 7 8.17 -3.26 8.64
C THR A 7 6.85 -3.21 7.90
N PHE A 8 6.00 -4.20 8.13
CA PHE A 8 4.66 -4.25 7.59
C PHE A 8 3.64 -3.90 8.67
N VAL A 9 2.76 -2.94 8.38
CA VAL A 9 1.70 -2.50 9.28
C VAL A 9 0.38 -2.74 8.57
N LEU A 10 -0.43 -3.66 9.08
CA LEU A 10 -1.77 -3.93 8.55
C LEU A 10 -2.85 -3.70 9.61
N GLY A 11 -4.07 -3.42 9.18
CA GLY A 11 -5.20 -3.18 10.08
C GLY A 11 -6.45 -2.84 9.29
N GLY A 12 -7.60 -2.74 9.96
CA GLY A 12 -8.83 -2.31 9.32
C GLY A 12 -8.84 -0.81 8.95
N ALA A 13 -9.84 -0.40 8.16
CA ALA A 13 -10.08 1.02 7.88
C ALA A 13 -10.28 1.81 9.20
N LYS A 14 -9.66 2.99 9.29
CA LYS A 14 -9.67 3.85 10.49
C LYS A 14 -9.15 3.18 11.78
N SER A 15 -8.32 2.15 11.67
CA SER A 15 -7.68 1.49 12.82
C SER A 15 -6.57 2.29 13.48
N GLY A 16 -6.07 3.38 12.88
CA GLY A 16 -4.88 4.11 13.36
C GLY A 16 -3.55 3.60 12.79
N LYS A 17 -3.57 2.66 11.83
CA LYS A 17 -2.38 2.06 11.22
C LYS A 17 -1.38 3.07 10.64
N SER A 18 -1.84 4.10 9.93
CA SER A 18 -0.98 5.12 9.34
C SER A 18 -0.27 5.97 10.40
N GLU A 19 -0.96 6.34 11.48
CA GLU A 19 -0.38 7.11 12.58
C GLU A 19 0.68 6.28 13.32
N PHE A 20 0.38 5.02 13.61
CA PHE A 20 1.37 4.10 14.17
C PHE A 20 2.60 3.94 13.26
N ALA A 21 2.38 3.75 11.96
CA ALA A 21 3.46 3.62 10.98
C ALA A 21 4.33 4.88 10.91
N GLU A 22 3.73 6.07 11.03
CA GLU A 22 4.47 7.33 11.07
C GLU A 22 5.33 7.46 12.33
N HIS A 23 4.83 7.02 13.49
CA HIS A 23 5.57 7.06 14.75
C HIS A 23 6.84 6.19 14.76
N LEU A 24 6.90 5.13 13.94
CA LEU A 24 8.11 4.32 13.75
C LEU A 24 9.29 5.14 13.22
N TYR A 25 9.02 6.27 12.57
CA TYR A 25 10.03 7.18 12.05
C TYR A 25 10.17 8.50 12.83
N SER A 26 9.58 8.61 14.02
CA SER A 26 9.58 9.84 14.84
C SER A 26 10.96 10.48 15.10
N ARG A 27 12.06 9.72 14.96
CA ARG A 27 13.44 10.19 15.16
C ARG A 27 14.26 10.33 13.87
N LYS A 28 13.70 10.01 12.70
CA LYS A 28 14.41 10.10 11.42
C LYS A 28 14.10 11.41 10.72
N GLU A 29 15.11 12.02 10.11
CA GLU A 29 14.97 13.37 9.54
C GLU A 29 14.62 13.36 8.05
N ARG A 30 15.05 12.35 7.28
CA ARG A 30 14.77 12.27 5.83
C ARG A 30 13.90 11.07 5.51
N ILE A 31 12.58 11.27 5.57
CA ILE A 31 11.59 10.25 5.19
C ILE A 31 10.89 10.68 3.90
N CYS A 32 10.73 9.72 2.98
CA CYS A 32 9.83 9.86 1.84
C CYS A 32 8.54 9.09 2.10
N TYR A 33 7.44 9.83 2.20
CA TYR A 33 6.08 9.32 2.28
C TYR A 33 5.56 9.11 0.85
N ILE A 34 5.25 7.87 0.49
CA ILE A 34 4.72 7.47 -0.81
C ILE A 34 3.22 7.22 -0.64
N ALA A 35 2.42 8.21 -1.04
CA ALA A 35 0.97 8.16 -0.98
C ALA A 35 0.42 7.57 -2.28
N THR A 36 -0.01 6.31 -2.24
CA THR A 36 -0.44 5.55 -3.43
C THR A 36 -1.94 5.66 -3.70
N GLY A 37 -2.71 6.20 -2.75
CA GLY A 37 -4.15 6.50 -2.84
C GLY A 37 -4.51 7.62 -3.80
N VAL A 38 -3.91 7.63 -4.99
CA VAL A 38 -4.19 8.58 -6.06
C VAL A 38 -5.53 8.22 -6.70
N VAL A 39 -6.49 9.15 -6.66
CA VAL A 39 -7.82 8.97 -7.25
C VAL A 39 -7.99 10.02 -8.34
N LYS A 40 -8.21 9.58 -9.59
CA LYS A 40 -8.32 10.48 -10.76
C LYS A 40 -9.58 11.37 -10.70
N ASN A 41 -10.71 10.81 -10.27
CA ASN A 41 -12.00 11.50 -10.19
C ASN A 41 -12.67 11.23 -8.82
N PRO A 42 -12.17 11.82 -7.72
CA PRO A 42 -12.73 11.60 -6.40
C PRO A 42 -14.08 12.33 -6.26
N ASP A 43 -15.06 11.63 -5.69
CA ASP A 43 -16.30 12.27 -5.24
C ASP A 43 -16.06 13.20 -4.03
N GLY A 44 -17.09 13.92 -3.59
CA GLY A 44 -16.97 14.87 -2.49
C GLY A 44 -16.52 14.23 -1.17
N GLU A 45 -16.93 13.00 -0.88
CA GLU A 45 -16.51 12.29 0.34
C GLU A 45 -15.01 11.95 0.27
N MET A 46 -14.57 11.38 -0.86
CA MET A 46 -13.19 11.00 -1.10
C MET A 46 -12.27 12.22 -1.11
N GLN A 47 -12.70 13.34 -1.68
CA GLN A 47 -11.94 14.60 -1.63
C GLN A 47 -11.69 15.06 -0.20
N LEU A 48 -12.72 15.05 0.66
CA LEU A 48 -12.59 15.41 2.07
C LEU A 48 -11.67 14.44 2.82
N ARG A 49 -11.71 13.15 2.49
CA ARG A 49 -10.81 12.14 3.06
C ARG A 49 -9.35 12.42 2.67
N ILE A 50 -9.09 12.70 1.39
CA ILE A 50 -7.75 13.05 0.88
C ILE A 50 -7.23 14.30 1.59
N GLN A 51 -8.03 15.36 1.68
CA GLN A 51 -7.64 16.60 2.35
C GLN A 51 -7.29 16.39 3.83
N ARG A 52 -8.11 15.63 4.57
CA ARG A 52 -7.84 15.31 5.98
C ARG A 52 -6.54 14.52 6.14
N HIS A 53 -6.29 13.56 5.24
CA HIS A 53 -5.07 12.76 5.26
C HIS A 53 -3.84 13.58 4.92
N GLN A 54 -3.92 14.46 3.91
CA GLN A 54 -2.86 15.41 3.56
C GLN A 54 -2.53 16.35 4.71
N ALA A 55 -3.54 16.94 5.36
CA ALA A 55 -3.37 17.86 6.48
C ALA A 55 -2.74 17.22 7.73
N ARG A 56 -2.88 15.90 7.90
CA ARG A 56 -2.31 15.14 9.02
C ARG A 56 -0.81 14.87 8.85
N ARG A 57 -0.31 14.79 7.61
CA ARG A 57 1.07 14.39 7.34
C ARG A 57 2.07 15.39 7.89
N SER A 58 3.20 14.87 8.38
CA SER A 58 4.33 15.69 8.83
C SER A 58 4.83 16.59 7.69
N ASN A 59 4.89 17.90 7.93
CA ASN A 59 5.51 18.85 7.01
C ASN A 59 7.03 18.71 6.90
N LYS A 60 7.65 17.87 7.74
CA LYS A 60 9.10 17.58 7.70
C LYS A 60 9.45 16.53 6.65
N TRP A 61 8.46 15.79 6.14
CA TRP A 61 8.70 14.67 5.22
C TRP A 61 8.44 15.09 3.77
N ILE A 62 9.19 14.46 2.86
CA ILE A 62 8.91 14.59 1.44
C ILE A 62 7.72 13.68 1.14
N THR A 63 6.66 14.22 0.58
CA THR A 63 5.52 13.42 0.11
C THR A 63 5.56 13.27 -1.40
N ARG A 64 5.28 12.06 -1.88
CA ARG A 64 5.12 11.70 -3.29
C ARG A 64 3.78 11.02 -3.47
N GLU A 65 2.85 11.70 -4.12
CA GLU A 65 1.53 11.14 -4.44
C GLU A 65 1.59 10.43 -5.79
N GLN A 66 2.03 9.18 -5.78
CA GLN A 66 2.17 8.36 -6.98
C GLN A 66 2.06 6.88 -6.65
N TYR A 67 1.58 6.09 -7.61
CA TYR A 67 1.48 4.63 -7.51
C TYR A 67 2.25 3.90 -8.61
N GLN A 68 2.69 4.62 -9.65
CA GLN A 68 3.54 4.07 -10.72
C GLN A 68 5.02 4.33 -10.39
N HIS A 69 5.91 3.46 -10.89
CA HIS A 69 7.37 3.63 -10.78
C HIS A 69 7.86 3.87 -9.34
N VAL A 70 7.23 3.19 -8.38
CA VAL A 70 7.56 3.32 -6.95
C VAL A 70 8.97 2.79 -6.67
N ASP A 71 9.36 1.71 -7.33
CA ASP A 71 10.70 1.16 -7.33
C ASP A 71 11.75 2.18 -7.80
N GLU A 72 11.50 2.84 -8.93
CA GLU A 72 12.39 3.89 -9.46
C GLU A 72 12.50 5.07 -8.50
N LEU A 73 11.40 5.49 -7.88
CA LEU A 73 11.40 6.57 -6.89
C LEU A 73 12.31 6.24 -5.70
N ILE A 74 12.21 5.01 -5.18
CA ILE A 74 13.02 4.59 -4.05
C ILE A 74 14.49 4.49 -4.47
N ASN A 75 14.78 3.83 -5.61
CA ASN A 75 16.15 3.63 -6.10
C ASN A 75 16.87 4.94 -6.47
N ASN A 76 16.13 5.96 -6.94
CA ASN A 76 16.70 7.23 -7.37
C ASN A 76 16.75 8.29 -6.24
N SER A 77 16.35 7.94 -5.01
CA SER A 77 16.38 8.88 -3.88
C SER A 77 17.22 8.35 -2.72
N GLN A 78 17.89 9.26 -2.00
CA GLN A 78 18.63 8.91 -0.79
C GLN A 78 17.92 9.44 0.45
N GLN A 79 17.10 8.59 1.06
CA GLN A 79 16.37 8.87 2.29
C GLN A 79 16.85 7.96 3.44
N ASP A 80 16.54 8.33 4.67
CA ASP A 80 16.78 7.49 5.87
C ASP A 80 15.71 6.40 6.04
N GLY A 81 14.58 6.56 5.33
CA GLY A 81 13.55 5.55 5.18
C GLY A 81 12.39 5.98 4.29
N TYR A 82 11.54 5.01 3.96
CA TYR A 82 10.34 5.18 3.14
C TYR A 82 9.12 4.69 3.89
N LEU A 83 8.00 5.38 3.69
CA LEU A 83 6.69 4.96 4.18
C LEU A 83 5.72 4.89 3.00
N LEU A 84 5.27 3.68 2.65
CA LEU A 84 4.28 3.47 1.59
C LEU A 84 2.90 3.32 2.23
N ASP A 85 1.98 4.24 1.90
CA ASP A 85 0.63 4.30 2.46
C ASP A 85 -0.39 4.57 1.33
N ASP A 86 -1.13 3.58 0.83
CA ASP A 86 -1.20 2.17 1.25
C ASP A 86 -0.95 1.14 0.13
N ALA A 87 -0.61 -0.09 0.50
CA ALA A 87 -0.36 -1.15 -0.45
C ALA A 87 -1.64 -1.56 -1.23
N ILE A 88 -2.83 -1.42 -0.64
CA ILE A 88 -4.09 -1.84 -1.28
C ILE A 88 -4.48 -0.92 -2.43
N MET A 89 -4.36 0.39 -2.26
CA MET A 89 -4.57 1.40 -3.30
C MET A 89 -3.50 1.30 -4.38
N LEU A 90 -2.27 0.95 -4.01
CA LEU A 90 -1.24 0.61 -5.00
C LEU A 90 -1.66 -0.59 -5.85
N VAL A 91 -2.04 -1.71 -5.23
CA VAL A 91 -2.57 -2.90 -5.92
C VAL A 91 -3.73 -2.52 -6.82
N THR A 92 -4.69 -1.77 -6.29
CA THR A 92 -5.93 -1.39 -6.98
C THR A 92 -5.63 -0.58 -8.23
N ASN A 93 -4.84 0.49 -8.09
CA ASN A 93 -4.51 1.36 -9.21
C ASN A 93 -3.70 0.64 -10.30
N LEU A 94 -2.71 -0.19 -9.91
CA LEU A 94 -1.94 -0.99 -10.86
C LEU A 94 -2.78 -2.07 -11.54
N PHE A 95 -3.68 -2.72 -10.81
CA PHE A 95 -4.62 -3.69 -11.35
C PHE A 95 -5.50 -3.06 -12.43
N TYR A 96 -6.11 -1.90 -12.15
CA TYR A 96 -6.96 -1.22 -13.12
C TYR A 96 -6.18 -0.72 -14.33
N ASP A 97 -4.97 -0.18 -14.15
CA ASP A 97 -4.12 0.20 -15.28
C ASP A 97 -3.79 -1.01 -16.17
N LEU A 98 -3.44 -2.16 -15.58
CA LEU A 98 -3.13 -3.39 -16.31
C LEU A 98 -4.35 -3.95 -17.04
N VAL A 99 -5.51 -3.98 -16.39
CA VAL A 99 -6.76 -4.44 -16.99
C VAL A 99 -7.15 -3.53 -18.15
N LEU A 100 -7.18 -2.21 -17.95
CA LEU A 100 -7.56 -1.24 -18.99
C LEU A 100 -6.58 -1.20 -20.17
N ALA A 101 -5.31 -1.61 -19.98
CA ALA A 101 -4.36 -1.76 -21.07
C ALA A 101 -4.65 -2.99 -21.94
N LYS A 102 -5.29 -4.04 -21.39
CA LYS A 102 -5.56 -5.31 -22.10
C LYS A 102 -7.03 -5.47 -22.53
N THR A 103 -7.95 -4.66 -21.99
CA THR A 103 -9.40 -4.78 -22.30
C THR A 103 -10.15 -3.45 -22.17
N SER A 104 -11.41 -3.42 -22.62
CA SER A 104 -12.34 -2.30 -22.45
C SER A 104 -13.17 -2.45 -21.16
N PRO A 105 -13.70 -1.36 -20.56
CA PRO A 105 -14.53 -1.42 -19.35
C PRO A 105 -15.64 -2.48 -19.38
N GLU A 106 -16.30 -2.63 -20.52
CA GLU A 106 -17.39 -3.59 -20.75
C GLU A 106 -16.97 -5.06 -20.65
N LYS A 107 -15.66 -5.33 -20.78
CA LYS A 107 -15.06 -6.68 -20.90
C LYS A 107 -14.12 -7.01 -19.73
N ILE A 108 -14.16 -6.20 -18.67
CA ILE A 108 -13.33 -6.41 -17.49
C ILE A 108 -13.66 -7.76 -16.86
N ASP A 109 -14.94 -8.07 -16.66
CA ASP A 109 -15.35 -9.32 -16.00
C ASP A 109 -14.85 -10.57 -16.75
N ASP A 110 -14.90 -10.57 -18.09
CA ASP A 110 -14.38 -11.65 -18.93
C ASP A 110 -12.86 -11.76 -18.84
N TYR A 111 -12.14 -10.63 -18.89
CA TYR A 111 -10.68 -10.62 -18.79
C TYR A 111 -10.20 -11.16 -17.44
N LEU A 112 -10.90 -10.80 -16.36
CA LEU A 112 -10.59 -11.24 -15.01
C LEU A 112 -10.76 -12.74 -14.78
N GLU A 113 -11.47 -13.46 -15.66
CA GLU A 113 -11.51 -14.94 -15.62
C GLU A 113 -10.17 -15.58 -15.97
N SER A 114 -9.32 -14.87 -16.70
CA SER A 114 -8.06 -15.38 -17.24
C SER A 114 -6.82 -14.75 -16.61
N ALA A 115 -6.98 -13.69 -15.81
CA ALA A 115 -5.89 -12.92 -15.26
C ALA A 115 -5.28 -13.61 -14.03
N SER A 116 -3.95 -13.75 -14.02
CA SER A 116 -3.19 -14.26 -12.87
C SER A 116 -2.82 -13.13 -11.92
N SER A 117 -3.00 -13.34 -10.61
CA SER A 117 -2.60 -12.43 -9.53
C SER A 117 -1.08 -12.22 -9.41
N GLN A 118 -0.29 -13.09 -10.05
CA GLN A 118 1.16 -13.13 -9.95
C GLN A 118 1.87 -11.88 -10.53
N GLU A 119 1.33 -11.27 -11.59
CA GLU A 119 1.93 -10.09 -12.24
C GLU A 119 1.99 -8.90 -11.28
N ILE A 120 0.91 -8.66 -10.54
CA ILE A 120 0.76 -7.50 -9.64
C ILE A 120 1.56 -7.69 -8.36
N ALA A 121 1.55 -8.89 -7.81
CA ALA A 121 2.39 -9.29 -6.69
C ALA A 121 3.88 -9.04 -6.96
N THR A 122 4.33 -9.32 -8.18
CA THR A 122 5.74 -9.14 -8.58
C THR A 122 6.14 -7.67 -8.58
N VAL A 123 5.29 -6.76 -9.09
CA VAL A 123 5.58 -5.31 -9.09
C VAL A 123 5.74 -4.77 -7.67
N ILE A 124 4.86 -5.18 -6.76
CA ILE A 124 4.93 -4.73 -5.36
C ILE A 124 6.18 -5.28 -4.69
N LEU A 125 6.47 -6.58 -4.86
CA LEU A 125 7.68 -7.18 -4.32
C LEU A 125 8.97 -6.55 -4.89
N ALA A 126 8.98 -6.12 -6.15
CA ALA A 126 10.11 -5.43 -6.75
C ALA A 126 10.40 -4.08 -6.08
N ALA A 127 9.38 -3.31 -5.70
CA ALA A 127 9.55 -2.08 -4.93
C ALA A 127 10.13 -2.32 -3.52
N VAL A 128 9.86 -3.49 -2.94
CA VAL A 128 10.22 -3.85 -1.56
C VAL A 128 11.64 -4.41 -1.45
N ARG A 129 12.09 -5.20 -2.43
CA ARG A 129 13.33 -6.00 -2.31
C ARG A 129 14.63 -5.25 -2.59
N VAL A 130 14.60 -4.08 -3.23
CA VAL A 130 15.80 -3.53 -3.87
C VAL A 130 16.59 -2.55 -3.00
N ASN A 131 16.09 -2.14 -1.83
CA ASN A 131 16.69 -1.01 -1.12
C ASN A 131 17.34 -1.37 0.20
N ASN A 132 18.60 -0.94 0.37
CA ASN A 132 19.36 -1.01 1.62
C ASN A 132 18.85 0.00 2.67
N GLN A 133 17.63 0.51 2.53
CA GLN A 133 17.02 1.52 3.36
C GLN A 133 15.87 0.92 4.16
N SER A 134 15.52 1.56 5.26
CA SER A 134 14.38 1.16 6.08
C SER A 134 13.07 1.48 5.34
N MET A 135 12.13 0.53 5.32
CA MET A 135 10.85 0.68 4.66
C MET A 135 9.73 0.28 5.62
N VAL A 136 8.68 1.11 5.67
CA VAL A 136 7.43 0.79 6.34
C VAL A 136 6.34 0.74 5.28
N ILE A 137 5.56 -0.33 5.26
CA ILE A 137 4.44 -0.52 4.32
C ILE A 137 3.17 -0.62 5.13
N VAL A 138 2.21 0.25 4.82
CA VAL A 138 0.88 0.25 5.39
C VAL A 138 -0.07 -0.46 4.44
N SER A 139 -0.92 -1.34 4.94
CA SER A 139 -1.95 -2.02 4.15
C SER A 139 -3.24 -2.19 4.93
N ASP A 140 -4.36 -2.31 4.22
CA ASP A 140 -5.64 -2.64 4.81
C ASP A 140 -5.85 -4.16 4.87
N GLU A 141 -6.41 -4.63 5.99
CA GLU A 141 -6.95 -5.98 6.13
C GLU A 141 -8.43 -5.98 5.74
N VAL A 142 -8.75 -6.64 4.63
CA VAL A 142 -10.10 -6.69 4.02
C VAL A 142 -10.73 -8.09 4.02
N GLY A 143 -10.00 -9.09 4.48
CA GLY A 143 -10.38 -10.51 4.45
C GLY A 143 -11.33 -10.93 5.56
N LEU A 144 -11.45 -10.14 6.64
CA LEU A 144 -12.21 -10.44 7.86
C LEU A 144 -13.72 -10.09 7.78
N GLY A 145 -14.21 -9.71 6.60
CA GLY A 145 -15.61 -9.33 6.36
C GLY A 145 -16.43 -10.38 5.62
N VAL A 146 -17.62 -9.95 5.18
CA VAL A 146 -18.49 -10.76 4.30
C VAL A 146 -17.87 -10.96 2.92
N VAL A 147 -18.24 -12.06 2.25
CA VAL A 147 -17.87 -12.29 0.86
C VAL A 147 -18.50 -11.19 -0.02
N PRO A 148 -17.72 -10.46 -0.82
CA PRO A 148 -18.26 -9.41 -1.68
C PRO A 148 -19.28 -9.92 -2.71
N ALA A 149 -20.29 -9.09 -3.01
CA ALA A 149 -21.37 -9.46 -3.91
C ALA A 149 -20.91 -9.62 -5.37
N THR A 150 -20.01 -8.76 -5.84
CA THR A 150 -19.54 -8.76 -7.23
C THR A 150 -18.30 -9.64 -7.40
N LYS A 151 -18.13 -10.23 -8.59
CA LYS A 151 -16.98 -11.07 -8.91
C LYS A 151 -15.67 -10.29 -8.84
N GLN A 152 -15.65 -9.10 -9.45
CA GLN A 152 -14.51 -8.20 -9.43
C GLN A 152 -14.01 -7.90 -8.01
N THR A 153 -14.93 -7.62 -7.07
CA THR A 153 -14.55 -7.31 -5.68
C THR A 153 -14.07 -8.52 -4.90
N ARG A 154 -14.52 -9.75 -5.24
CA ARG A 154 -13.94 -10.99 -4.70
C ARG A 154 -12.50 -11.19 -5.19
N ILE A 155 -12.24 -11.01 -6.49
CA ILE A 155 -10.90 -11.14 -7.07
C ILE A 155 -9.94 -10.13 -6.43
N LEU A 156 -10.36 -8.87 -6.28
CA LEU A 156 -9.55 -7.85 -5.62
C LEU A 156 -9.28 -8.20 -4.15
N ARG A 157 -10.29 -8.65 -3.40
CA ARG A 157 -10.12 -9.11 -2.01
C ARG A 157 -9.07 -10.22 -1.90
N ASP A 158 -9.14 -11.22 -2.77
CA ASP A 158 -8.22 -12.36 -2.74
C ASP A 158 -6.80 -11.90 -3.12
N LEU A 159 -6.66 -11.05 -4.13
CA LEU A 159 -5.39 -10.42 -4.53
C LEU A 159 -4.77 -9.58 -3.39
N TYR A 160 -5.58 -8.79 -2.68
CA TYR A 160 -5.13 -8.03 -1.51
C TYR A 160 -4.57 -8.96 -0.42
N GLY A 161 -5.24 -10.08 -0.17
CA GLY A 161 -4.77 -11.10 0.77
C GLY A 161 -3.45 -11.76 0.34
N GLU A 162 -3.29 -12.08 -0.94
CA GLU A 162 -2.05 -12.63 -1.49
C GLU A 162 -0.89 -11.64 -1.37
N VAL A 163 -1.12 -10.37 -1.73
CA VAL A 163 -0.11 -9.31 -1.61
C VAL A 163 0.28 -9.08 -0.15
N ASN A 164 -0.68 -9.03 0.77
CA ASN A 164 -0.41 -8.90 2.20
C ASN A 164 0.44 -10.06 2.72
N GLN A 165 0.16 -11.31 2.31
CA GLN A 165 0.97 -12.47 2.68
C GLN A 165 2.40 -12.37 2.15
N LEU A 166 2.57 -11.94 0.90
CA LEU A 166 3.90 -11.77 0.30
C LEU A 166 4.72 -10.70 1.00
N ILE A 167 4.12 -9.54 1.32
CA ILE A 167 4.80 -8.49 2.07
C ILE A 167 5.17 -8.99 3.48
N ALA A 168 4.23 -9.62 4.20
CA ALA A 168 4.46 -10.14 5.55
C ALA A 168 5.57 -11.20 5.61
N LYS A 169 5.68 -12.04 4.57
CA LYS A 169 6.73 -13.06 4.46
C LYS A 169 8.12 -12.42 4.44
N GLU A 170 8.29 -11.35 3.67
CA GLU A 170 9.56 -10.64 3.51
C GLU A 170 9.84 -9.65 4.65
N ALA A 171 8.82 -9.17 5.36
CA ALA A 171 8.97 -8.17 6.41
C ALA A 171 9.71 -8.70 7.64
N ASP A 172 10.64 -7.93 8.20
CA ASP A 172 11.32 -8.25 9.45
C ASP A 172 10.39 -8.11 10.66
N ASN A 173 9.47 -7.14 10.59
CA ASN A 173 8.47 -6.88 11.62
C ASN A 173 7.08 -6.77 11.01
N VAL A 174 6.07 -7.36 11.67
CA VAL A 174 4.67 -7.25 11.24
C VAL A 174 3.82 -6.78 12.41
N TYR A 175 3.01 -5.75 12.20
CA TYR A 175 2.10 -5.19 13.20
C TYR A 175 0.67 -5.21 12.71
N PHE A 176 -0.24 -5.76 13.53
CA PHE A 176 -1.67 -5.59 13.34
C PHE A 176 -2.19 -4.46 14.22
N VAL A 177 -2.87 -3.49 13.63
CA VAL A 177 -3.39 -2.32 14.35
C VAL A 177 -4.91 -2.36 14.42
N ILE A 178 -5.46 -2.22 15.63
CA ILE A 178 -6.89 -2.20 15.92
C ILE A 178 -7.17 -1.10 16.95
N SER A 179 -8.11 -0.20 16.66
CA SER A 179 -8.52 0.87 17.58
C SER A 179 -7.35 1.72 18.11
N GLY A 180 -6.34 1.97 17.28
CA GLY A 180 -5.11 2.70 17.62
C GLY A 180 -4.05 1.88 18.35
N ILE A 181 -4.33 0.62 18.68
CA ILE A 181 -3.44 -0.26 19.43
C ILE A 181 -2.71 -1.18 18.45
N ALA A 182 -1.39 -1.13 18.46
CA ALA A 182 -0.55 -1.99 17.64
C ALA A 182 -0.15 -3.26 18.38
N GLN A 183 -0.41 -4.42 17.76
CA GLN A 183 0.05 -5.72 18.20
C GLN A 183 1.14 -6.22 17.25
N LYS A 184 2.32 -6.53 17.78
CA LYS A 184 3.39 -7.15 17.00
C LYS A 184 3.07 -8.64 16.77
N LEU A 185 3.07 -9.06 15.51
CA LEU A 185 2.85 -10.45 15.07
C LEU A 185 4.15 -11.17 14.71
N LYS A 186 5.13 -10.41 14.18
CA LYS A 186 6.49 -10.86 13.81
C LYS A 186 7.47 -9.78 14.23
#